data_AF-A0A2V8X6K8-F1
#
_entry.id   AF-A0A2V8X6K8-F1
#
_cell.length_a   1.000
_cell.length_b   1.000
_cell.length_c   1.000
_cell.angle_alpha   90.00
_cell.angle_beta   90.00
_cell.angle_gamma   90.00
#
_symmetry.space_group_name_H-M   'P 1'
#
loop_
_entity.id
_entity.type
_entity.pdbx_description
1 polymer ?
#
loop_
_entity_poly.entity_id
_entity_poly.type
_entity_poly.pdbx_seq_one_letter_code
_entity_poly.pdbx_strand_id
1 'polypeptide(L)' 'MADRKQFFGDIKPDPELVELLKAAAQTTVTEEDLREQRISFAFGNAPADAKNITKDSVRHTSEHIRLRS' A
#
# COMPACT_ATOMS: atom_id res chain seq x y z
N MET A 1 -5.03 -9.33 -19.78
CA MET A 1 -4.04 -8.60 -18.96
C MET A 1 -3.61 -7.39 -19.79
N ALA A 2 -3.59 -6.18 -19.23
CA ALA A 2 -3.22 -4.99 -20.01
C ALA A 2 -1.77 -5.09 -20.50
N ASP A 3 -1.55 -4.85 -21.79
CA ASP A 3 -0.23 -4.82 -22.40
C ASP A 3 0.62 -3.73 -21.74
N ARG A 4 1.58 -4.14 -20.91
CA ARG A 4 2.53 -3.21 -20.28
C ARG A 4 3.56 -2.79 -21.32
N LYS A 5 3.26 -1.67 -21.98
CA LYS A 5 4.18 -0.96 -22.87
C LYS A 5 5.37 -0.48 -22.03
N GLN A 6 6.45 -1.25 -22.06
CA GLN A 6 7.74 -0.85 -21.51
C GLN A 6 8.17 0.45 -22.19
N PHE A 7 8.41 1.50 -21.41
CA PHE A 7 8.71 2.84 -21.91
C PHE A 7 10.05 2.82 -22.66
N PHE A 8 10.02 3.01 -23.97
CA PHE A 8 11.21 3.21 -24.80
C PHE A 8 11.50 4.72 -24.88
N GLY A 9 12.44 5.21 -24.05
CA GLY A 9 12.98 6.57 -24.14
C GLY A 9 13.59 7.07 -22.83
N ASP A 10 14.47 8.07 -22.91
CA ASP A 10 14.94 8.85 -21.76
C ASP A 10 13.76 9.67 -21.20
N ILE A 11 13.10 9.11 -20.18
CA ILE A 11 12.01 9.81 -19.49
C ILE A 11 12.66 10.90 -18.64
N LYS A 12 12.52 12.16 -19.07
CA LYS A 12 12.82 13.31 -18.21
C LYS A 12 11.76 13.35 -17.09
N PRO A 13 12.15 13.18 -15.82
CA PRO A 13 11.20 13.23 -14.73
C PRO A 13 10.67 14.66 -14.58
N ASP A 14 9.39 14.77 -14.23
CA ASP A 14 8.78 16.05 -13.92
C ASP A 14 9.47 16.67 -12.68
N PRO A 15 10.07 17.87 -12.79
CA PRO A 15 10.77 18.51 -11.68
C PRO A 15 9.90 18.69 -10.44
N GLU A 16 8.61 18.99 -10.61
CA GLU A 16 7.68 19.17 -9.49
C GLU A 16 7.47 17.83 -8.76
N LEU A 17 7.29 16.74 -9.51
CA LEU A 17 7.17 15.40 -8.92
C LEU A 17 8.45 14.98 -8.18
N VAL A 18 9.62 15.36 -8.71
CA VAL A 18 10.90 15.07 -8.05
C VAL A 18 11.01 15.81 -6.71
N GLU A 19 10.63 17.08 -6.67
CA GLU A 19 10.65 17.87 -5.42
C GLU A 19 9.63 17.34 -4.41
N LEU A 20 8.42 16.98 -4.85
CA LEU A 20 7.41 16.35 -4.00
C LEU A 20 7.90 15.01 -3.43
N LEU A 21 8.56 14.18 -4.25
CA LEU A 21 9.11 12.90 -3.81
C LEU A 21 10.21 13.09 -2.76
N LYS A 22 11.11 14.06 -2.97
CA LYS A 22 12.16 14.40 -2.00
C LYS A 22 11.56 14.85 -0.67
N ALA A 23 10.54 15.71 -0.72
CA ALA A 23 9.84 16.18 0.48
C ALA A 23 9.15 15.02 1.22
N ALA A 24 8.43 14.16 0.48
CA ALA A 24 7.77 12.99 1.05
C ALA A 24 8.76 12.01 1.69
N ALA A 25 9.93 11.80 1.08
CA ALA A 25 10.97 10.92 1.60
C ALA A 25 11.55 11.37 2.96
N GLN A 26 11.41 12.65 3.32
CA GLN A 26 11.81 13.14 4.64
C GLN A 26 10.73 12.99 5.71
N THR A 27 9.54 12.52 5.34
CA THR A 27 8.47 12.27 6.30
C THR A 27 8.79 11.01 7.10
N THR A 28 8.98 11.16 8.41
CA THR A 28 9.11 10.02 9.32
C THR A 28 7.80 9.27 9.37
N VAL A 29 7.81 8.00 8.97
CA VAL A 29 6.65 7.11 9.08
C VAL A 29 6.85 6.20 10.28
N THR A 30 5.89 6.20 11.20
CA THR A 30 5.95 5.35 12.40
C THR A 30 5.46 3.94 12.11
N GLU A 31 5.76 2.99 12.99
CA GLU A 31 5.19 1.64 12.89
C GLU A 31 3.67 1.63 13.00
N GLU A 32 3.08 2.57 13.74
CA GLU A 32 1.63 2.73 13.81
C GLU A 32 1.04 3.18 12.47
N ASP A 33 1.68 4.14 11.79
CA ASP A 33 1.28 4.59 10.46
C ASP A 33 1.37 3.45 9.44
N LEU A 34 2.49 2.71 9.46
CA LEU A 34 2.68 1.56 8.58
C LEU A 34 1.64 0.47 8.85
N ARG A 35 1.29 0.22 10.11
CA ARG A 35 0.25 -0.74 10.50
C ARG A 35 -1.11 -0.31 9.97
N GLU A 36 -1.52 0.95 10.15
CA GLU A 36 -2.79 1.46 9.64
C GLU A 36 -2.85 1.45 8.11
N GLN A 37 -1.74 1.75 7.42
CA GLN A 37 -1.64 1.61 5.97
C GLN A 37 -1.83 0.17 5.51
N ARG A 38 -1.17 -0.81 6.17
CA ARG A 38 -1.36 -2.23 5.87
C ARG A 38 -2.80 -2.69 6.07
N ILE A 39 -3.45 -2.24 7.15
CA ILE A 39 -4.87 -2.53 7.42
C ILE A 39 -5.75 -1.96 6.31
N SER A 40 -5.53 -0.70 5.95
CA SER A 40 -6.32 -0.01 4.92
C SER A 40 -6.11 -0.64 3.54
N PHE A 41 -4.88 -1.03 3.21
CA PHE A 41 -4.56 -1.75 1.98
C PHE A 41 -5.27 -3.11 1.91
N ALA A 42 -5.15 -3.93 2.96
CA ALA A 42 -5.76 -5.26 2.97
C ALA A 42 -7.29 -5.21 2.93
N PHE A 43 -7.92 -4.26 3.65
CA PHE A 43 -9.37 -4.06 3.57
C PHE A 43 -9.80 -3.50 2.21
N GLY A 44 -9.10 -2.48 1.69
CA GLY A 44 -9.43 -1.87 0.39
C GLY A 44 -9.26 -2.81 -0.80
N ASN A 45 -8.46 -3.87 -0.64
CA ASN A 45 -8.27 -4.93 -1.64
C ASN A 45 -9.03 -6.23 -1.30
N ALA A 46 -9.92 -6.22 -0.30
CA ALA A 46 -10.76 -7.37 -0.01
C ALA A 46 -11.69 -7.68 -1.19
N PRO A 47 -12.02 -8.96 -1.48
CA PRO A 47 -13.01 -9.32 -2.49
C PRO A 47 -14.34 -8.59 -2.25
N ALA A 48 -14.95 -8.04 -3.30
CA ALA A 48 -16.14 -7.20 -3.18
C ALA A 48 -17.35 -7.93 -2.58
N ASP A 49 -17.40 -9.26 -2.73
CA ASP A 49 -18.43 -10.14 -2.18
C ASP A 49 -18.09 -10.69 -0.78
N ALA A 50 -16.92 -10.33 -0.23
CA ALA A 50 -16.50 -10.76 1.10
C ALA A 50 -17.37 -10.12 2.18
N LYS A 51 -18.27 -10.91 2.78
CA LYS A 51 -19.15 -10.45 3.87
C LYS A 51 -18.45 -10.34 5.23
N ASN A 52 -17.35 -11.07 5.41
CA ASN A 52 -16.68 -11.24 6.70
C ASN A 52 -15.32 -10.53 6.80
N ILE A 53 -14.90 -9.82 5.75
CA ILE A 53 -13.66 -9.03 5.76
C ILE A 53 -14.05 -7.58 5.97
N THR A 54 -14.06 -7.15 7.22
CA THR A 54 -14.26 -5.76 7.63
C THR A 54 -12.93 -5.12 8.02
N LYS A 55 -12.86 -3.78 8.04
CA LYS A 55 -11.66 -3.07 8.49
C LYS A 55 -11.25 -3.49 9.90
N ASP A 56 -12.22 -3.74 10.79
CA ASP A 56 -11.97 -4.21 12.16
C ASP A 56 -11.43 -5.65 12.20
N SER A 57 -11.97 -6.54 11.36
CA SER A 57 -11.45 -7.91 11.26
C SER A 57 -9.99 -7.95 10.78
N VAL A 58 -9.64 -7.06 9.83
CA VAL A 58 -8.27 -6.91 9.32
C VAL A 58 -7.37 -6.31 10.39
N ARG A 59 -7.83 -5.29 11.12
CA ARG A 59 -7.10 -4.71 12.25
C ARG A 59 -6.73 -5.78 13.28
N HIS A 60 -7.71 -6.58 13.72
CA HIS A 60 -7.47 -7.66 14.68
C HIS A 60 -6.51 -8.72 14.14
N THR A 61 -6.67 -9.11 12.87
CA THR A 61 -5.80 -10.14 12.25
C THR A 61 -4.37 -9.62 12.02
N SER A 62 -4.17 -8.31 11.83
CA SER A 62 -2.84 -7.73 11.57
C SER A 62 -1.86 -7.91 12.73
N GLU A 63 -2.36 -8.19 13.93
CA GLU A 63 -1.58 -8.42 15.14
C GLU A 63 -1.19 -9.90 15.34
N HIS A 64 -1.72 -10.81 14.51
CA HIS A 64 -1.62 -12.25 14.71
C HIS A 64 -1.07 -12.94 13.46
N ILE A 65 -0.06 -13.80 13.65
CA ILE A 65 0.48 -14.65 12.58
C ILE A 65 0.15 -16.10 12.90
N ARG A 66 -0.53 -16.80 11.98
CA ARG A 66 -0.73 -18.25 12.09
C ARG A 66 0.41 -18.95 11.38
N LEU A 67 1.25 -19.66 12.13
CA LEU A 67 2.27 -20.54 11.57
C LEU A 67 1.61 -21.87 11.14
N ARG A 68 1.99 -22.37 9.98
CA ARG A 68 1.51 -23.66 9.48
C ARG A 68 2.31 -24.77 10.18
N SER A 69 1.61 -25.65 10.88
CA SER A 69 2.15 -26.91 11.42
C SER A 69 2.35 -27.94 10.32
#